data_AF-A0A1C5MX09-F1
#
_entry.id   AF-A0A1C5MX09-F1
#
_cell.length_a   1.000
_cell.length_b   1.000
_cell.length_c   1.000
_cell.angle_alpha   90.00
_cell.angle_beta   90.00
_cell.angle_gamma   90.00
#
_symmetry.space_group_name_H-M   'P 1'
#
loop_
_entity.id
_entity.type
_entity.pdbx_description
1 polymer ?
#
loop_
_entity_poly.entity_id
_entity_poly.type
_entity_poly.pdbx_seq_one_letter_code
_entity_poly.pdbx_strand_id
1 'polypeptide(L)'
;MGDGKKLKEILDSKGTNVRQIAKATGISATTLYSIIQKDSNIRFDFALRLANELEIDVNEICSASPFSGAITEEEIYPTLPNGLNGALDGNRVKTYLKNSMYPLMYLFGKNSMPDVDNLLTSFYQLDDEARKEVVETIQFKLQYHRDPERAEQIKQIKGW
;
A
#
# COMPACT_ATOMS: atom_id res chain seq x y z
N MET A 1 7.40 -18.81 18.79
CA MET A 1 7.23 -17.60 19.63
C MET A 1 6.34 -16.65 18.85
N GLY A 2 5.24 -16.17 19.45
CA GLY A 2 4.33 -15.24 18.79
C GLY A 2 4.92 -13.84 18.66
N ASP A 3 4.25 -13.01 17.86
CA ASP A 3 4.69 -11.63 17.59
C ASP A 3 4.65 -10.76 18.85
N GLY A 4 3.73 -11.02 19.78
CA GLY A 4 3.60 -10.27 21.02
C GLY A 4 4.81 -10.41 21.95
N LYS A 5 5.35 -11.61 22.12
CA LYS A 5 6.59 -11.83 22.88
C LYS A 5 7.81 -11.24 22.19
N LYS A 6 7.91 -11.37 20.85
CA LYS A 6 8.98 -10.74 20.05
C LYS A 6 8.98 -9.23 20.22
N LEU A 7 7.80 -8.59 20.13
CA LEU A 7 7.66 -7.16 20.36
C LEU A 7 8.14 -6.79 21.77
N LYS A 8 7.78 -7.57 22.80
CA LYS A 8 8.22 -7.29 24.17
C LYS A 8 9.74 -7.33 24.32
N GLU A 9 10.40 -8.35 23.77
CA GLU A 9 11.87 -8.47 23.79
C GLU A 9 12.56 -7.29 23.09
N ILE A 10 12.00 -6.84 21.97
CA ILE A 10 12.55 -5.69 21.22
C ILE A 10 12.34 -4.39 21.97
N LEU A 11 11.20 -4.19 22.63
CA LEU A 11 10.98 -3.01 23.46
C LEU A 11 12.00 -2.96 24.62
N ASP A 12 12.27 -4.12 25.23
CA ASP A 12 13.23 -4.23 26.33
C ASP A 12 14.67 -4.02 25.85
N SER A 13 15.05 -4.53 24.68
CA SER A 13 16.39 -4.34 24.11
C SER A 13 16.64 -2.90 23.66
N LYS A 14 15.60 -2.21 23.16
CA LYS A 14 15.66 -0.80 22.76
C LYS A 14 15.47 0.17 23.94
N GLY A 15 15.28 -0.33 25.16
CA GLY A 15 15.13 0.48 26.37
C GLY A 15 13.89 1.38 26.38
N THR A 16 12.85 1.02 25.61
CA THR A 16 11.61 1.77 25.49
C THR A 16 10.46 1.06 26.21
N ASN A 17 9.26 1.63 26.18
CA ASN A 17 8.07 1.00 26.77
C ASN A 17 6.81 1.20 25.92
N VAL A 18 5.79 0.41 26.25
CA VAL A 18 4.50 0.39 25.54
C VAL A 18 3.84 1.77 25.47
N ARG A 19 3.97 2.61 26.50
CA ARG A 19 3.36 3.96 26.50
C ARG A 19 4.07 4.89 25.52
N GLN A 20 5.39 4.85 25.47
CA GLN A 20 6.19 5.67 24.55
C GLN A 20 5.90 5.28 23.11
N ILE A 21 5.94 3.98 22.81
CA ILE A 21 5.67 3.47 21.46
C ILE A 21 4.22 3.68 21.03
N ALA A 22 3.25 3.53 21.94
CA ALA A 22 1.86 3.86 21.64
C ALA A 22 1.69 5.32 21.18
N LYS A 23 2.37 6.25 21.87
CA LYS A 23 2.33 7.67 21.52
C LYS A 23 2.99 7.96 20.17
N ALA A 24 4.14 7.34 19.90
CA ALA A 24 4.89 7.59 18.67
C ALA A 24 4.25 6.95 17.42
N THR A 25 3.71 5.74 17.55
CA THR A 25 3.12 4.99 16.43
C THR A 25 1.62 5.28 16.21
N GLY A 26 0.97 5.94 17.15
CA GLY A 26 -0.48 6.19 17.15
C GLY A 26 -1.32 4.94 17.41
N ILE A 27 -0.71 3.82 17.83
CA ILE A 27 -1.42 2.59 18.21
C ILE A 27 -1.83 2.70 19.68
N SER A 28 -3.06 2.31 20.04
CA SER A 28 -3.50 2.40 21.42
C SER A 28 -2.66 1.51 22.35
N ALA A 29 -2.29 2.02 23.53
CA ALA A 29 -1.51 1.26 24.51
C ALA A 29 -2.25 -0.03 24.93
N THR A 30 -3.59 0.02 25.05
CA THR A 30 -4.43 -1.14 25.37
C THR A 30 -4.30 -2.25 24.32
N THR A 31 -4.21 -1.86 23.04
CA THR A 31 -3.98 -2.79 21.93
C THR A 31 -2.60 -3.44 22.03
N LEU A 32 -1.55 -2.65 22.23
CA LEU A 32 -0.18 -3.18 22.38
C LEU A 32 -0.04 -4.11 23.60
N TYR A 33 -0.65 -3.75 24.74
CA TYR A 33 -0.68 -4.64 25.91
C TYR A 33 -1.42 -5.94 25.63
N SER A 34 -2.57 -5.88 24.96
CA SER A 34 -3.33 -7.08 24.60
C SER A 34 -2.53 -8.00 23.69
N ILE A 35 -1.82 -7.44 22.71
CA ILE A 35 -0.94 -8.19 21.80
C ILE A 35 0.17 -8.89 22.57
N ILE A 36 0.89 -8.16 23.44
CA ILE A 36 2.01 -8.69 24.22
C ILE A 36 1.53 -9.78 25.20
N GLN A 37 0.44 -9.51 25.94
CA GLN A 37 -0.06 -10.42 26.97
C GLN A 37 -0.64 -11.71 26.40
N LYS A 38 -1.35 -11.62 25.26
CA LYS A 38 -1.94 -12.78 24.60
C LYS A 38 -0.99 -13.49 23.63
N ASP A 39 0.22 -12.94 23.45
CA ASP A 39 1.18 -13.38 22.45
C ASP A 39 0.56 -13.51 21.04
N SER A 40 -0.34 -12.57 20.69
CA SER A 40 -1.09 -12.63 19.44
C SER A 40 -0.30 -12.05 18.28
N ASN A 41 -0.67 -12.45 17.05
CA ASN A 41 -0.07 -11.89 15.83
C ASN A 41 -0.28 -10.37 15.74
N ILE A 42 0.72 -9.67 15.21
CA ILE A 42 0.67 -8.23 14.97
C ILE A 42 0.14 -8.01 13.55
N ARG A 43 -0.87 -7.16 13.41
CA ARG A 43 -1.35 -6.75 12.09
C ARG A 43 -0.24 -6.02 11.33
N PHE A 44 -0.12 -6.29 10.04
CA PHE A 44 1.00 -5.78 9.25
C PHE A 44 1.11 -4.25 9.20
N ASP A 45 -0.03 -3.53 9.20
CA ASP A 45 -0.05 -2.06 9.27
C ASP A 45 0.54 -1.52 10.58
N PHE A 46 0.32 -2.23 11.68
CA PHE A 46 0.93 -1.92 12.97
C PHE A 46 2.40 -2.29 12.98
N ALA A 47 2.77 -3.43 12.41
CA ALA A 47 4.16 -3.85 12.29
C ALA A 47 5.00 -2.84 11.51
N LEU A 48 4.51 -2.27 10.40
CA LEU A 48 5.22 -1.24 9.66
C LEU A 48 5.51 0.01 10.50
N ARG A 49 4.52 0.49 11.26
CA ARG A 49 4.68 1.67 12.13
C ARG A 49 5.64 1.38 13.27
N LEU A 50 5.52 0.22 13.90
CA LEU A 50 6.41 -0.24 14.97
C LEU A 50 7.84 -0.43 14.46
N ALA A 51 8.02 -1.01 13.28
CA ALA A 51 9.33 -1.25 12.67
C ALA A 51 10.05 0.06 12.33
N ASN A 52 9.31 1.04 11.78
CA ASN A 52 9.84 2.37 11.50
C ASN A 52 10.28 3.09 12.79
N GLU A 53 9.44 3.07 13.83
CA GLU A 53 9.76 3.75 15.10
C GLU A 53 10.90 3.05 15.88
N LEU A 54 10.96 1.72 15.81
CA LEU A 54 11.97 0.93 16.52
C LEU A 54 13.26 0.74 15.70
N GLU A 55 13.30 1.20 14.45
CA GLU A 55 14.41 1.02 13.50
C GLU A 55 14.84 -0.45 13.39
N ILE A 56 13.90 -1.31 12.98
CA ILE A 56 14.09 -2.76 12.77
C ILE A 56 13.45 -3.21 11.46
N ASP A 57 13.79 -4.40 10.97
CA ASP A 57 13.06 -4.99 9.84
C ASP A 57 11.67 -5.48 10.27
N VAL A 58 10.65 -5.28 9.42
CA VAL A 58 9.26 -5.64 9.73
C VAL A 58 9.09 -7.14 9.98
N ASN A 59 9.91 -7.98 9.35
CA ASN A 59 9.87 -9.43 9.53
C ASN A 59 10.40 -9.88 10.90
N GLU A 60 11.08 -9.00 11.65
CA GLU A 60 11.51 -9.28 13.02
C GLU A 60 10.32 -9.31 14.00
N ILE A 61 9.25 -8.56 13.71
CA ILE A 61 8.08 -8.42 14.60
C ILE A 61 6.76 -8.93 14.03
N CYS A 62 6.69 -9.25 12.74
CA CYS A 62 5.47 -9.74 12.10
C CYS A 62 5.72 -11.06 11.39
N SER A 63 5.34 -12.16 12.04
CA SER A 63 5.39 -13.50 11.44
C SER A 63 4.31 -13.74 10.39
N ALA A 64 3.24 -12.94 10.42
CA ALA A 64 2.17 -12.92 9.40
C ALA A 64 2.41 -11.80 8.36
N SER A 65 3.68 -11.50 8.05
CA SER A 65 4.01 -10.59 6.96
C SER A 65 3.44 -11.17 5.66
N PRO A 66 2.62 -10.43 4.90
CA PRO A 66 2.13 -10.89 3.60
C PRO A 66 3.26 -11.04 2.57
N PHE A 67 4.50 -10.74 2.95
CA PHE A 67 5.70 -10.84 2.13
C PHE A 67 6.73 -11.85 2.65
N SER A 68 6.44 -12.61 3.72
CA SER A 68 7.39 -13.58 4.28
C SER A 68 7.36 -14.98 3.62
N GLY A 69 6.48 -15.20 2.65
CA GLY A 69 6.50 -16.35 1.74
C GLY A 69 7.04 -15.95 0.38
N ALA A 70 7.57 -16.90 -0.41
CA ALA A 70 7.79 -16.68 -1.83
C ALA A 70 6.45 -16.25 -2.43
N ILE A 71 6.34 -14.96 -2.76
CA ILE A 71 5.09 -14.31 -3.12
C ILE A 71 4.51 -15.05 -4.33
N THR A 72 3.39 -15.75 -4.14
CA THR A 72 2.67 -16.35 -5.26
C THR A 72 1.79 -15.28 -5.89
N GLU A 73 1.60 -15.34 -7.21
CA GLU A 73 0.93 -14.30 -7.99
C GLU A 73 -0.55 -14.03 -7.61
N GLU A 74 -1.11 -14.77 -6.66
CA GLU A 74 -2.49 -14.63 -6.17
C GLU A 74 -2.59 -13.69 -4.95
N GLU A 75 -1.54 -13.57 -4.13
CA GLU A 75 -1.56 -12.76 -2.89
C GLU A 75 -1.24 -11.27 -3.12
N ILE A 76 -0.74 -10.90 -4.31
CA ILE A 76 -0.39 -9.51 -4.65
C ILE A 76 -1.63 -8.68 -5.05
N TYR A 77 -2.73 -9.31 -5.47
CA TYR A 77 -3.82 -8.59 -6.12
C TYR A 77 -5.10 -8.60 -5.26
N PRO A 78 -5.76 -7.45 -5.09
CA PRO A 78 -7.04 -7.41 -4.39
C PRO A 78 -8.08 -8.27 -5.12
N THR A 79 -8.90 -9.00 -4.35
CA THR A 79 -10.12 -9.64 -4.87
C THR A 79 -11.10 -8.56 -5.31
N LEU A 80 -11.61 -8.72 -6.52
CA LEU A 80 -12.32 -7.66 -7.22
C LEU A 80 -13.81 -7.63 -6.85
N PRO A 81 -14.46 -6.45 -6.91
CA PRO A 81 -15.88 -6.34 -6.69
C PRO A 81 -16.67 -7.23 -7.67
N ASN A 82 -17.67 -7.94 -7.16
CA ASN A 82 -18.63 -8.64 -8.00
C ASN A 82 -19.44 -7.59 -8.78
N GLY A 83 -19.39 -7.65 -10.12
CA GLY A 83 -20.11 -6.71 -11.00
C GLY A 83 -19.25 -5.97 -12.03
N LEU A 84 -17.96 -6.28 -12.17
CA LEU A 84 -17.23 -5.90 -13.39
C LEU A 84 -17.86 -6.66 -14.57
N ASN A 85 -18.71 -5.95 -15.32
CA ASN A 85 -19.38 -6.48 -16.51
C ASN A 85 -18.36 -7.08 -17.50
N GLY A 86 -18.80 -8.07 -18.29
CA GLY A 86 -18.00 -9.08 -19.02
C GLY A 86 -16.84 -8.64 -19.94
N ALA A 87 -16.47 -7.36 -19.99
CA ALA A 87 -15.20 -6.90 -20.54
C ALA A 87 -14.01 -7.16 -19.60
N LEU A 88 -14.25 -7.30 -18.30
CA LEU A 88 -13.22 -7.43 -17.27
C LEU A 88 -13.61 -8.50 -16.22
N ASP A 89 -13.56 -9.77 -16.60
CA ASP A 89 -13.63 -10.85 -15.61
C ASP A 89 -12.40 -10.82 -14.66
N GLY A 90 -12.43 -11.60 -13.58
CA GLY A 90 -11.36 -11.58 -12.57
C GLY A 90 -9.94 -11.78 -13.13
N ASN A 91 -9.80 -12.59 -14.19
CA ASN A 91 -8.51 -12.80 -14.86
C ASN A 91 -8.09 -11.60 -15.72
N ARG A 92 -9.04 -10.96 -16.40
CA ARG A 92 -8.78 -9.76 -17.23
C ARG A 92 -8.42 -8.56 -16.39
N VAL A 93 -9.03 -8.39 -15.22
CA VAL A 93 -8.65 -7.31 -14.30
C VAL A 93 -7.30 -7.59 -13.65
N LYS A 94 -7.01 -8.85 -13.25
CA LYS A 94 -5.67 -9.21 -12.76
C LYS A 94 -4.61 -8.88 -13.79
N THR A 95 -4.87 -9.22 -15.05
CA THR A 95 -4.00 -8.90 -16.19
C THR A 95 -3.85 -7.39 -16.36
N TYR A 96 -4.95 -6.64 -16.31
CA TYR A 96 -4.93 -5.18 -16.39
C TYR A 96 -4.11 -4.52 -15.27
N LEU A 97 -4.30 -4.96 -14.02
CA LEU A 97 -3.55 -4.45 -12.88
C LEU A 97 -2.04 -4.76 -13.03
N LYS A 98 -1.71 -6.01 -13.35
CA LYS A 98 -0.32 -6.48 -13.52
C LYS A 98 0.40 -5.76 -14.66
N ASN A 99 -0.28 -5.60 -15.78
CA ASN A 99 0.35 -5.17 -17.02
C ASN A 99 0.23 -3.68 -17.32
N SER A 100 -0.70 -2.98 -16.64
CA SER A 100 -0.92 -1.55 -16.83
C SER A 100 -0.66 -0.77 -15.55
N MET A 101 -1.42 -1.04 -14.49
CA MET A 101 -1.39 -0.22 -13.27
C MET A 101 -0.05 -0.32 -12.51
N TYR A 102 0.51 -1.52 -12.35
CA TYR A 102 1.80 -1.67 -11.68
C TYR A 102 2.98 -1.04 -12.41
N PRO A 103 3.14 -1.22 -13.73
CA PRO A 103 4.16 -0.49 -14.48
C PRO A 103 4.01 1.03 -14.38
N LEU A 104 2.78 1.55 -14.43
CA LEU A 104 2.53 2.99 -14.25
C LEU A 104 2.95 3.48 -12.86
N MET A 105 2.64 2.72 -11.82
CA MET A 105 3.09 3.00 -10.45
C MET A 105 4.63 3.07 -10.37
N TYR A 106 5.34 2.16 -11.03
CA TYR A 106 6.81 2.19 -11.09
C TYR A 106 7.33 3.48 -11.75
N LEU A 107 6.70 3.94 -12.83
CA LEU A 107 7.10 5.18 -13.53
C LEU A 107 6.95 6.44 -12.68
N PHE A 108 5.95 6.50 -11.78
CA PHE A 108 5.80 7.64 -10.86
C PHE A 108 6.91 7.70 -9.80
N GLY A 109 7.49 6.55 -9.44
CA GLY A 109 8.57 6.43 -8.46
C GLY A 109 8.15 6.84 -7.03
N LYS A 110 9.04 6.63 -6.06
CA LYS A 110 8.73 6.81 -4.63
C LYS A 110 8.30 8.25 -4.26
N ASN A 111 8.85 9.26 -4.94
CA ASN A 111 8.63 10.66 -4.57
C ASN A 111 7.28 11.21 -5.05
N SER A 112 6.71 10.67 -6.13
CA SER A 112 5.42 11.12 -6.66
C SER A 112 4.25 10.24 -6.20
N MET A 113 4.53 9.15 -5.47
CA MET A 113 3.49 8.25 -4.94
C MET A 113 2.46 8.94 -4.05
N PRO A 114 2.83 9.85 -3.12
CA PRO A 114 1.86 10.58 -2.33
C PRO A 114 0.89 11.42 -3.17
N ASP A 115 1.38 12.02 -4.26
CA ASP A 115 0.55 12.82 -5.16
C ASP A 115 -0.43 11.93 -5.95
N VAL A 116 0.01 10.74 -6.36
CA VAL A 116 -0.85 9.75 -7.02
C VAL A 116 -1.92 9.22 -6.06
N ASP A 117 -1.55 8.90 -4.82
CA ASP A 117 -2.50 8.47 -3.78
C ASP A 117 -3.55 9.56 -3.50
N ASN A 118 -3.09 10.82 -3.34
CA ASN A 118 -3.98 11.96 -3.14
C ASN A 118 -4.89 12.19 -4.35
N LEU A 119 -4.38 12.05 -5.58
CA LEU A 119 -5.18 12.16 -6.81
C LEU A 119 -6.28 11.09 -6.85
N LEU A 120 -5.95 9.83 -6.59
CA LEU A 120 -6.91 8.73 -6.62
C LEU A 120 -7.96 8.89 -5.52
N THR A 121 -7.52 9.20 -4.29
CA THR A 121 -8.39 9.42 -3.14
C THR A 121 -9.33 10.61 -3.35
N SER A 122 -8.82 11.71 -3.93
CA SER A 122 -9.63 12.89 -4.24
C SER A 122 -10.61 12.60 -5.38
N PHE A 123 -10.15 11.97 -6.47
CA PHE A 123 -11.00 11.64 -7.61
C PHE A 123 -12.15 10.69 -7.24
N TYR A 124 -11.91 9.76 -6.31
CA TYR A 124 -12.96 8.88 -5.78
C TYR A 124 -14.06 9.63 -5.03
N GLN A 125 -13.73 10.73 -4.34
CA GLN A 125 -14.70 11.51 -3.57
C GLN A 125 -15.59 12.43 -4.43
N LEU A 126 -15.17 12.72 -5.67
CA LEU A 126 -15.92 13.57 -6.60
C LEU A 126 -17.19 12.87 -7.08
N ASP A 127 -18.22 13.67 -7.37
CA ASP A 127 -19.39 13.23 -8.13
C ASP A 127 -19.05 13.04 -9.62
N ASP A 128 -19.99 12.49 -10.38
CA ASP A 128 -19.74 12.12 -11.77
C ASP A 128 -19.51 13.32 -12.70
N GLU A 129 -20.12 14.47 -12.41
CA GLU A 129 -19.91 15.71 -13.16
C GLU A 129 -18.49 16.23 -12.96
N ALA A 130 -18.07 16.39 -11.71
CA ALA A 130 -16.72 16.85 -11.38
C ALA A 130 -15.63 15.86 -11.84
N ARG A 131 -15.90 14.54 -11.78
CA ARG A 131 -14.97 13.54 -12.35
C ARG A 131 -14.76 13.75 -13.84
N LYS A 132 -15.83 14.01 -14.59
CA LYS A 132 -15.76 14.25 -16.03
C LYS A 132 -14.92 15.50 -16.33
N GLU A 133 -15.14 16.60 -15.60
CA GLU A 133 -14.37 17.84 -15.76
C GLU A 133 -12.88 17.65 -15.50
N VAL A 134 -12.51 16.88 -14.47
CA VAL A 134 -11.10 16.57 -14.17
C VAL A 134 -10.47 15.78 -15.32
N VAL A 135 -11.16 14.79 -15.87
CA VAL A 135 -10.66 14.00 -17.02
C VAL A 135 -10.48 14.89 -18.25
N GLU A 136 -11.46 15.75 -18.57
CA GLU A 136 -11.38 16.70 -19.68
C GLU A 136 -10.21 17.68 -19.50
N THR A 137 -10.00 18.17 -18.27
CA THR A 137 -8.88 19.05 -17.92
C THR A 137 -7.54 18.35 -18.14
N ILE A 138 -7.39 17.09 -17.71
CA ILE A 138 -6.17 16.31 -17.94
C ILE A 138 -5.93 16.12 -19.44
N GLN A 139 -6.96 15.74 -20.21
CA GLN A 139 -6.86 15.56 -21.65
C GLN A 139 -6.45 16.86 -22.35
N PHE A 140 -7.05 17.98 -21.97
CA PHE A 140 -6.70 19.31 -22.48
C PHE A 140 -5.24 19.66 -22.15
N LYS A 141 -4.79 19.45 -20.92
CA LYS A 141 -3.40 19.72 -20.52
C LYS A 141 -2.40 18.84 -21.28
N LEU A 142 -2.73 17.58 -21.55
CA LEU A 142 -1.89 16.68 -22.35
C LEU A 142 -1.74 17.13 -23.81
N GLN A 143 -2.58 18.02 -24.34
CA GLN A 143 -2.37 18.56 -25.69
C GLN A 143 -1.16 19.50 -25.76
N TYR A 144 -0.90 20.25 -24.68
CA TYR A 144 0.09 21.33 -24.67
C TYR A 144 1.27 21.08 -23.73
N HIS A 145 1.09 20.23 -22.72
CA HIS A 145 2.07 19.96 -21.67
C HIS A 145 2.48 18.49 -21.60
N ARG A 146 2.32 17.75 -22.70
CA ARG A 146 2.78 16.36 -22.77
C ARG A 146 4.30 16.32 -22.84
N ASP A 147 4.88 15.69 -21.84
CA ASP A 147 6.30 15.37 -21.81
C ASP A 147 6.58 14.23 -22.80
N PRO A 148 7.45 14.45 -23.82
CA PRO A 148 7.73 13.46 -24.85
C PRO A 148 8.50 12.24 -24.32
N GLU A 149 9.37 12.41 -23.33
CA GLU A 149 10.14 11.32 -22.74
C GLU A 149 9.23 10.41 -21.91
N ARG A 150 8.39 10.98 -21.04
CA ARG A 150 7.39 10.22 -20.28
C ARG A 150 6.37 9.54 -21.19
N ALA A 151 5.99 10.21 -22.29
CA ALA A 151 5.11 9.61 -23.29
C ALA A 151 5.76 8.39 -23.97
N GLU A 152 7.07 8.40 -24.18
CA GLU A 152 7.80 7.27 -24.74
C GLU A 152 7.97 6.14 -23.70
N GLN A 153 8.25 6.47 -22.44
CA GLN A 153 8.28 5.50 -21.33
C GLN A 153 6.96 4.73 -21.19
N ILE A 154 5.81 5.40 -21.37
CA ILE A 154 4.50 4.74 -21.38
C ILE A 154 4.41 3.69 -22.50
N LYS A 155 4.95 3.96 -23.71
CA LYS A 155 4.93 3.00 -24.83
C LYS A 155 5.80 1.76 -24.56
N GLN A 156 6.75 1.85 -23.62
CA GLN A 156 7.58 0.72 -23.22
C GLN A 156 6.84 -0.25 -22.29
N ILE A 157 5.63 0.08 -21.82
CA ILE A 157 4.75 -0.84 -21.11
C ILE A 157 4.15 -1.80 -22.15
N LYS A 158 4.78 -2.97 -22.34
CA LYS A 158 4.46 -3.94 -23.41
C LYS A 158 3.34 -4.94 -23.06
N GLY A 159 2.64 -4.76 -21.94
CA GLY A 159 1.65 -5.72 -21.44
C GLY A 159 0.18 -5.34 -21.66
N TRP A 160 -0.08 -4.20 -22.30
CA TRP A 160 -1.43 -3.79 -22.67
C TRP A 160 -2.10 -4.76 -23.64
#